data_AF-A0A1E5QDA6-F1
#
_entry.id   AF-A0A1E5QDA6-F1
#
_cell.length_a   1.000
_cell.length_b   1.000
_cell.length_c   1.000
_cell.angle_alpha   90.00
_cell.angle_beta   90.00
_cell.angle_gamma   90.00
#
_symmetry.space_group_name_H-M   'P 1'
#
loop_
_entity.id
_entity.type
_entity.pdbx_description
1 polymer ?
#
loop_
_entity_poly.entity_id
_entity_poly.type
_entity_poly.pdbx_seq_one_letter_code
_entity_poly.pdbx_strand_id
1 'polypeptide(L)' 'MDFRYKWKRGRTPTPDEAMRDSALLDESQFDSKQDWEMAEQDARRHLGLPLQTVDEKRSVLPKAVPDKADMTKP' A
#
# COMPACT_ATOMS: atom_id res chain seq x y z
N MET A 1 -4.00 20.49 -5.26
CA MET A 1 -5.10 19.62 -4.80
C MET A 1 -5.11 19.69 -3.30
N ASP A 2 -6.17 20.25 -2.73
CA ASP A 2 -6.36 20.40 -1.29
C ASP A 2 -6.66 19.04 -0.67
N PHE A 3 -5.78 18.60 0.22
CA PHE A 3 -5.97 17.36 0.97
C PHE A 3 -7.14 17.56 1.95
N ARG A 4 -8.30 16.93 1.66
CA ARG A 4 -9.58 17.17 2.36
C ARG A 4 -9.70 16.48 3.73
N TYR A 5 -8.78 15.58 4.07
CA TYR A 5 -8.85 14.81 5.30
C TYR A 5 -8.05 15.46 6.43
N LYS A 6 -8.53 15.27 7.66
CA LYS A 6 -7.82 15.71 8.86
C LYS A 6 -6.66 14.78 9.15
N TRP A 7 -5.48 15.35 9.24
CA TRP A 7 -4.30 14.66 9.76
C TRP A 7 -4.48 14.36 11.25
N LYS A 8 -4.07 13.17 11.67
CA LYS A 8 -4.14 12.73 13.08
C LYS A 8 -3.50 13.73 14.05
N ARG A 9 -2.42 14.39 13.64
CA ARG A 9 -1.70 15.38 14.45
C ARG A 9 -2.12 16.84 14.17
N GLY A 10 -3.20 17.05 13.43
CA GLY A 10 -3.68 18.38 13.02
C GLY A 10 -2.77 19.13 12.03
N ARG A 11 -1.66 18.51 11.61
CA ARG A 11 -0.69 19.04 10.65
C ARG A 11 -0.32 17.98 9.64
N THR A 12 0.04 18.40 8.43
CA THR A 12 0.60 17.51 7.40
C THR A 12 1.87 16.85 7.95
N PRO A 13 1.93 15.51 8.03
CA PRO A 13 3.14 14.82 8.47
C PRO A 13 4.23 14.95 7.41
N THR A 14 5.48 14.93 7.85
CA THR A 14 6.61 14.83 6.92
C THR A 14 6.69 13.45 6.28
N PRO A 15 7.37 13.29 5.13
CA PRO A 15 7.52 11.98 4.49
C PRO A 15 8.13 10.92 5.43
N ASP A 16 9.12 11.31 6.23
CA ASP A 16 9.77 10.42 7.20
C ASP A 16 8.82 10.02 8.34
N GLU A 17 8.08 10.98 8.91
CA GLU A 17 7.04 10.70 9.91
C GLU A 17 5.99 9.75 9.34
N ALA A 18 5.55 9.99 8.11
CA ALA A 18 4.50 9.23 7.47
C ALA A 18 4.92 7.83 6.98
N MET A 19 6.22 7.57 6.85
CA MET A 19 6.78 6.22 6.67
C MET A 19 6.79 5.43 7.98
N ARG A 20 6.98 6.11 9.11
CA ARG A 20 7.09 5.49 10.45
C ARG A 20 5.72 5.28 11.10
N ASP A 21 4.80 6.20 10.90
CA ASP A 21 3.45 6.13 11.45
C ASP A 21 2.59 5.16 10.61
N SER A 22 1.89 4.26 11.31
CA SER A 22 0.95 3.33 10.69
C SER A 22 -0.35 3.99 10.24
N ALA A 23 -0.69 5.15 10.83
CA ALA A 23 -1.93 5.88 10.56
C ALA A 23 -1.65 7.37 10.41
N LEU A 24 -1.84 7.93 9.21
CA LEU A 24 -1.62 9.36 8.93
C LEU A 24 -2.84 10.22 9.27
N LEU A 25 -4.02 9.66 9.08
CA LEU A 25 -5.29 10.35 9.22
C LEU A 25 -5.97 9.98 10.53
N ASP A 26 -6.77 10.92 11.00
CA ASP A 26 -7.59 10.69 12.17
C ASP A 26 -8.71 9.70 11.82
N GLU A 27 -8.71 8.51 12.42
CA GLU A 27 -9.71 7.47 12.14
C GLU A 27 -11.12 7.89 12.55
N SER A 28 -11.26 8.81 13.52
CA SER A 28 -12.56 9.26 14.02
C SER A 28 -13.35 10.12 13.04
N GLN A 29 -12.74 10.56 11.92
CA GLN A 29 -13.46 11.26 10.85
C GLN A 29 -14.14 10.32 9.85
N PHE A 30 -13.89 9.00 9.95
CA PHE A 30 -14.43 8.00 9.04
C PHE A 30 -15.43 7.09 9.76
N ASP A 31 -16.58 6.86 9.13
CA ASP A 31 -17.60 5.92 9.63
C ASP A 31 -17.28 4.47 9.26
N SER A 32 -16.48 4.28 8.21
CA SER A 32 -16.12 2.98 7.66
C SER A 32 -14.61 2.83 7.57
N LYS A 33 -14.13 1.64 7.97
CA LYS A 33 -12.71 1.29 7.86
C LYS A 33 -12.21 1.34 6.41
N GLN A 34 -13.07 0.98 5.46
CA GLN A 34 -12.74 1.02 4.04
C GLN A 34 -12.48 2.45 3.53
N ASP A 35 -13.28 3.43 3.97
CA ASP A 35 -13.06 4.85 3.65
C ASP A 35 -11.78 5.38 4.29
N TRP A 36 -11.51 4.99 5.54
CA TRP A 36 -10.26 5.33 6.22
C TRP A 36 -9.04 4.79 5.46
N GLU A 37 -9.08 3.53 5.03
CA GLU A 37 -8.01 2.92 4.24
C GLU A 37 -7.80 3.64 2.90
N MET A 38 -8.89 3.97 2.17
CA MET A 38 -8.77 4.72 0.91
C MET A 38 -8.16 6.11 1.12
N ALA A 39 -8.58 6.81 2.17
CA ALA A 39 -8.07 8.13 2.49
C ALA A 39 -6.60 8.10 2.91
N GLU A 40 -6.18 7.10 3.70
CA GLU A 40 -4.77 6.91 4.04
C GLU A 40 -3.91 6.62 2.81
N GLN A 41 -4.42 5.81 1.87
CA GLN A 41 -3.73 5.57 0.62
C GLN A 41 -3.58 6.86 -0.20
N ASP A 42 -4.64 7.66 -0.28
CA ASP A 42 -4.59 8.95 -0.97
C ASP A 42 -3.61 9.92 -0.29
N ALA A 43 -3.57 9.94 1.05
CA ALA A 43 -2.62 10.72 1.85
C ALA A 43 -1.17 10.34 1.56
N ARG A 44 -0.88 9.04 1.52
CA ARG A 44 0.46 8.52 1.18
C ARG A 44 0.85 8.89 -0.24
N ARG A 45 -0.07 8.74 -1.20
CA ARG A 45 0.15 9.16 -2.60
C ARG A 45 0.41 10.66 -2.71
N HIS A 46 -0.33 11.47 -1.96
CA HIS A 46 -0.16 12.92 -1.93
C HIS A 46 1.23 13.33 -1.41
N LEU A 47 1.74 12.59 -0.42
CA LEU A 47 3.08 12.80 0.15
C LEU A 47 4.20 12.13 -0.67
N GLY A 48 3.88 11.45 -1.78
CA GLY A 48 4.85 10.71 -2.59
C GLY A 48 5.42 9.47 -1.90
N LEU A 49 4.70 8.93 -0.93
CA LEU A 49 5.12 7.78 -0.14
C LEU A 49 4.74 6.48 -0.83
N PRO A 50 5.58 5.43 -0.68
CA PRO A 50 5.17 4.09 -1.05
C PRO A 50 3.96 3.73 -0.20
N LEU A 51 2.88 3.33 -0.87
CA LEU A 51 1.75 2.71 -0.22
C LEU A 51 2.29 1.47 0.53
N GLN A 52 2.00 1.33 1.82
CA GLN A 52 2.08 0.01 2.46
C GLN A 52 0.94 -0.83 1.91
N THR A 53 1.01 -1.17 0.64
CA THR A 53 0.24 -2.27 0.11
C THR A 53 0.71 -3.52 0.85
N VAL A 54 -0.25 -4.39 1.17
CA VAL A 54 -0.03 -5.75 1.63
C VAL A 54 0.63 -6.54 0.48
N ASP A 55 1.85 -6.18 0.09
CA ASP A 55 2.63 -6.91 -0.91
C ASP A 55 3.33 -8.08 -0.21
N GLU A 56 2.53 -9.05 0.22
CA GLU A 56 3.04 -10.29 0.82
C GLU A 56 2.51 -11.54 0.12
N LYS A 57 2.05 -11.46 -1.13
CA LYS A 57 1.82 -12.65 -1.99
C LYS A 57 2.18 -12.48 -3.46
N ARG A 58 3.26 -11.77 -3.78
CA ARG A 58 3.99 -12.05 -5.03
C ARG A 58 5.36 -12.61 -4.70
N SER A 59 5.36 -13.84 -4.19
CA SER A 59 6.54 -14.72 -4.29
C SER A 59 6.75 -15.01 -5.77
N VAL A 60 7.52 -14.15 -6.44
CA VAL A 60 7.98 -14.27 -7.84
C VAL A 60 9.14 -15.27 -7.95
N LEU A 61 9.12 -16.36 -7.19
CA LEU A 61 9.96 -17.50 -7.52
C LEU A 61 9.28 -18.26 -8.66
N PRO A 62 9.85 -18.29 -9.88
CA PRO A 62 9.39 -19.23 -10.88
C PRO A 62 9.61 -20.62 -10.28
N LYS A 63 8.52 -21.38 -10.07
CA LYS A 63 8.64 -22.83 -9.90
C LYS A 63 9.27 -23.34 -11.18
N ALA A 64 10.57 -23.64 -11.14
CA ALA A 64 11.23 -24.38 -12.19
C ALA A 64 10.42 -25.66 -12.40
N VAL A 65 9.69 -25.72 -13.52
CA VAL A 65 9.09 -26.96 -13.99
C VAL A 65 10.25 -27.94 -14.21
N PRO A 66 10.26 -29.11 -13.57
CA PRO A 66 11.26 -30.11 -13.88
C PRO A 66 11.01 -30.56 -15.32
N ASP A 67 11.94 -30.22 -16.20
CA ASP A 67 12.05 -30.69 -17.57
C ASP A 67 12.14 -32.22 -17.55
N LYS A 68 11.00 -32.90 -17.75
CA LYS A 68 10.93 -34.33 -18.07
C LYS A 68 9.74 -34.63 -18.98
N ALA A 69 10.04 -35.43 -20.00
CA ALA A 69 9.21 -36.09 -21.03
C ALA A 69 9.03 -35.26 -22.32
N ASP A 70 9.89 -35.42 -23.33
CA ASP A 70 9.95 -36.54 -24.29
C ASP A 70 8.71 -36.60 -25.20
N MET A 71 8.88 -36.29 -26.50
CA MET A 71 8.42 -37.13 -27.64
C MET A 71 8.59 -36.42 -29.01
N THR A 72 9.42 -37.04 -29.85
CA THR A 72 9.17 -37.37 -31.28
C THR A 72 9.33 -36.30 -32.38
N LYS A 73 10.42 -36.41 -33.18
CA LYS A 73 10.52 -36.82 -34.61
C LYS A 73 11.81 -36.23 -35.25
N PRO A 74 12.43 -36.80 -36.31
CA PRO A 74 11.84 -37.30 -37.57
C PRO A 74 11.86 -38.82 -37.77
#